data_AF-Q5V4F1-F1
#
_entry.id   AF-Q5V4F1-F1
#
_cell.length_a   1.000
_cell.length_b   1.000
_cell.length_c   1.000
_cell.angle_alpha   90.00
_cell.angle_beta   90.00
_cell.angle_gamma   90.00
#
_symmetry.space_group_name_H-M   'P 1'
#
loop_
_entity.id
_entity.type
_entity.pdbx_description
1 polymer ?
#
loop_
_entity_poly.entity_id
_entity_poly.type
_entity_poly.pdbx_seq_one_letter_code
_entity_poly.pdbx_strand_id
1 'polypeptide(L)'
;MDPYCESAENLDRLRLKIGHLEEEWQEIYENWDDRENIRSVEEDIIPLIISTHAAIEDLTAHLILAFVVKDSFSERAFEYFYSGMSQSHRERLLVNCEILSNQTQGRISNFKGLRNDVAHGTFMQIGWHRDDVPKKMNDAFEVLNKFERAFTDREFIEEIYQGNNKI
;
A
#
# COMPACT_ATOMS: atom_id res chain seq x y z
N MET A 1 -21.56 -8.09 -22.10
CA MET A 1 -20.70 -7.54 -21.04
C MET A 1 -19.32 -8.06 -21.35
N ASP A 2 -18.43 -7.16 -21.74
CA ASP A 2 -17.06 -7.55 -22.08
C ASP A 2 -16.29 -7.87 -20.79
N PRO A 3 -15.42 -8.88 -20.82
CA PRO A 3 -14.62 -9.26 -19.67
C PRO A 3 -13.61 -8.15 -19.36
N TYR A 4 -13.51 -7.76 -18.08
CA TYR A 4 -12.50 -6.82 -17.64
C TYR A 4 -11.15 -7.55 -17.56
N CYS A 5 -10.13 -6.95 -18.18
CA CYS A 5 -8.74 -7.36 -18.07
C CYS A 5 -7.95 -6.14 -17.58
N GLU A 6 -7.09 -6.35 -16.59
CA GLU A 6 -6.24 -5.29 -16.06
C GLU A 6 -5.30 -4.79 -17.17
N SER A 7 -5.44 -3.52 -17.56
CA SER A 7 -4.61 -2.96 -18.63
C SER A 7 -3.20 -2.67 -18.10
N ALA A 8 -2.19 -2.95 -18.91
CA ALA A 8 -0.80 -2.58 -18.61
C ALA A 8 -0.66 -1.08 -18.31
N GLU A 9 -1.47 -0.24 -18.96
CA GLU A 9 -1.52 1.21 -18.74
C GLU A 9 -1.93 1.59 -17.30
N ASN A 10 -2.85 0.85 -16.67
CA ASN A 10 -3.25 1.13 -15.28
C ASN A 10 -2.14 0.80 -14.29
N LEU A 11 -1.41 -0.28 -14.53
CA LEU A 11 -0.25 -0.67 -13.72
C LEU A 11 0.89 0.34 -13.85
N ASP A 12 1.18 0.80 -15.07
CA ASP A 12 2.24 1.80 -15.30
C ASP A 12 1.91 3.15 -14.65
N ARG A 13 0.65 3.59 -14.69
CA ARG A 13 0.21 4.80 -13.96
C ARG A 13 0.37 4.65 -12.45
N LEU A 14 0.07 3.47 -11.91
CA LEU A 14 0.20 3.19 -10.48
C LEU A 14 1.68 3.21 -10.05
N ARG A 15 2.58 2.69 -10.87
CA ARG A 15 4.04 2.77 -10.64
C ARG A 15 4.54 4.20 -10.62
N LEU A 16 4.19 5.01 -11.63
CA LEU A 16 4.57 6.42 -11.67
C LEU A 16 4.07 7.18 -10.44
N LYS A 17 2.85 6.88 -9.98
CA LYS A 17 2.30 7.44 -8.75
C LYS A 17 3.10 7.02 -7.51
N ILE A 18 3.48 5.74 -7.39
CA ILE A 18 4.30 5.25 -6.26
C ILE A 18 5.65 5.95 -6.22
N GLY A 19 6.35 6.03 -7.36
CA GLY A 19 7.65 6.71 -7.43
C GLY A 19 7.57 8.18 -7.01
N HIS A 20 6.53 8.89 -7.44
CA HIS A 20 6.31 10.27 -7.01
C HIS A 20 6.06 10.40 -5.49
N LEU A 21 5.25 9.51 -4.91
CA LEU A 21 5.01 9.49 -3.46
C LEU A 21 6.30 9.19 -2.68
N GLU A 22 7.16 8.30 -3.20
CA GLU A 22 8.44 7.99 -2.57
C GLU A 22 9.39 9.19 -2.62
N GLU A 23 9.46 9.91 -3.76
CA GLU A 23 10.21 11.16 -3.88
C GLU A 23 9.74 12.22 -2.87
N GLU A 24 8.42 12.45 -2.79
CA GLU A 24 7.82 13.37 -1.80
C GLU A 24 8.17 12.96 -0.37
N TRP A 25 8.14 11.65 -0.07
CA TRP A 25 8.54 11.16 1.24
C TRP A 25 10.02 11.39 1.54
N GLN A 26 10.91 11.13 0.58
CA GLN A 26 12.34 11.36 0.78
C GLN A 26 12.63 12.85 1.02
N GLU A 27 12.01 13.75 0.26
CA GLU A 27 12.16 15.20 0.46
C GLU A 27 11.70 15.62 1.87
N ILE A 28 10.54 15.13 2.31
CA ILE A 28 10.01 15.38 3.65
C ILE A 28 10.94 14.80 4.73
N TYR A 29 11.45 13.59 4.53
CA TYR A 29 12.28 12.87 5.48
C TYR A 29 13.68 13.49 5.62
N GLU A 30 14.29 13.94 4.51
CA GLU A 30 15.58 14.64 4.51
C GLU A 30 15.50 16.00 5.22
N ASN A 31 14.37 16.68 5.12
CA ASN A 31 14.12 17.95 5.80
C ASN A 31 13.53 17.79 7.21
N TRP A 32 13.43 16.55 7.71
CA TRP A 32 12.85 16.26 9.01
C TRP A 32 13.82 16.64 10.14
N ASP A 33 13.62 17.79 10.77
CA ASP A 33 14.42 18.23 11.91
C ASP A 33 14.08 17.42 13.18
N ASP A 34 15.10 16.81 13.78
CA ASP A 34 15.05 16.06 15.05
C ASP A 34 14.50 16.88 16.25
N ARG A 35 14.37 18.21 16.08
CA ARG A 35 13.95 19.15 17.12
C ARG A 35 12.44 19.45 17.15
N GLU A 36 11.61 18.55 16.61
CA GLU A 36 10.13 18.65 16.62
C GLU A 36 9.55 19.88 15.89
N ASN A 37 10.35 20.60 15.11
CA ASN A 37 9.91 21.82 14.43
C ASN A 37 9.28 21.48 13.07
N ILE A 38 8.17 20.75 13.10
CA ILE A 38 7.59 20.06 11.93
C ILE A 38 6.55 20.93 11.22
N ARG A 39 6.24 22.13 11.73
CA ARG A 39 5.25 23.05 11.14
C ARG A 39 5.45 23.36 9.65
N SER A 40 6.68 23.31 9.14
CA SER A 40 6.94 23.51 7.70
C SER A 40 6.64 22.29 6.84
N VAL A 41 6.42 21.12 7.44
CA VAL A 41 6.29 19.81 6.77
C VAL A 41 4.93 19.14 7.10
N GLU A 42 4.23 19.60 8.14
CA GLU A 42 2.88 19.14 8.51
C GLU A 42 1.86 19.28 7.37
N GLU A 43 1.94 20.38 6.61
CA GLU A 43 1.03 20.65 5.49
C GLU A 43 1.24 19.67 4.32
N ASP A 44 2.45 19.13 4.17
CA ASP A 44 2.82 18.22 3.08
C ASP A 44 2.66 16.74 3.47
N ILE A 45 2.96 16.40 4.74
CA ILE A 45 2.93 15.01 5.20
C ILE A 45 1.51 14.44 5.30
N ILE A 46 0.52 15.25 5.66
CA ILE A 46 -0.87 14.80 5.79
C ILE A 46 -1.42 14.34 4.42
N PRO A 47 -1.35 15.16 3.35
CA PRO A 47 -1.68 14.74 1.99
C PRO A 47 -0.92 13.48 1.55
N LEU A 48 0.38 13.39 1.89
CA LEU A 48 1.20 12.25 1.54
C LEU A 48 0.73 10.95 2.23
N ILE A 49 0.41 11.00 3.53
CA ILE A 49 -0.14 9.86 4.28
C ILE A 49 -1.45 9.37 3.65
N ILE A 50 -2.34 10.29 3.30
CA ILE A 50 -3.64 9.97 2.68
C ILE A 50 -3.42 9.33 1.30
N SER A 51 -2.54 9.90 0.48
CA SER A 51 -2.26 9.44 -0.87
C SER A 51 -1.56 8.08 -0.90
N THR A 52 -0.61 7.87 0.01
CA THR A 52 0.09 6.59 0.23
C THR A 52 -0.89 5.50 0.64
N HIS A 53 -1.84 5.81 1.52
CA HIS A 53 -2.86 4.86 1.92
C HIS A 53 -3.78 4.46 0.76
N ALA A 54 -4.23 5.43 -0.03
CA ALA A 54 -5.03 5.17 -1.23
C ALA A 54 -4.26 4.30 -2.24
N ALA A 55 -2.95 4.54 -2.43
CA ALA A 55 -2.11 3.70 -3.29
C ALA A 55 -2.03 2.24 -2.80
N ILE A 56 -1.91 2.00 -1.49
CA ILE A 56 -1.96 0.65 -0.92
C ILE A 56 -3.33 0.01 -1.15
N GLU A 57 -4.43 0.76 -0.96
CA GLU A 57 -5.78 0.26 -1.26
C GLU A 57 -5.90 -0.15 -2.73
N ASP A 58 -5.50 0.72 -3.67
CA ASP A 58 -5.52 0.43 -5.11
C ASP A 58 -4.73 -0.86 -5.41
N LEU A 59 -3.47 -0.95 -4.95
CA LEU A 59 -2.61 -2.11 -5.19
C LEU A 59 -3.19 -3.41 -4.64
N THR A 60 -3.76 -3.41 -3.43
CA THR A 60 -4.36 -4.63 -2.87
C THR A 60 -5.56 -5.11 -3.68
N ALA A 61 -6.34 -4.21 -4.28
CA ALA A 61 -7.40 -4.60 -5.20
C ALA A 61 -6.82 -5.19 -6.50
N HIS A 62 -5.83 -4.52 -7.10
CA HIS A 62 -5.16 -4.99 -8.32
C HIS A 62 -4.48 -6.36 -8.14
N LEU A 63 -3.85 -6.62 -6.98
CA LEU A 63 -3.27 -7.94 -6.67
C LEU A 63 -4.30 -9.06 -6.66
N ILE A 64 -5.51 -8.81 -6.17
CA ILE A 64 -6.59 -9.80 -6.19
C ILE A 64 -6.93 -10.15 -7.64
N LEU A 65 -7.03 -9.14 -8.52
CA LEU A 65 -7.36 -9.35 -9.93
C LEU A 65 -6.26 -10.15 -10.64
N ALA A 66 -5.02 -9.71 -10.47
CA ALA A 66 -3.86 -10.31 -11.12
C ALA A 66 -3.65 -11.78 -10.70
N PHE A 67 -3.84 -12.11 -9.42
CA PHE A 67 -3.38 -13.38 -8.86
C PHE A 67 -4.49 -14.33 -8.38
N VAL A 68 -5.64 -13.80 -7.95
CA VAL A 68 -6.75 -14.62 -7.45
C VAL A 68 -7.77 -14.89 -8.54
N VAL A 69 -8.09 -13.87 -9.34
CA VAL A 69 -9.21 -13.96 -10.27
C VAL A 69 -8.85 -14.73 -11.55
N LYS A 70 -7.57 -14.75 -11.98
CA LYS A 70 -6.91 -15.53 -13.07
C LYS A 70 -7.56 -15.52 -14.47
N ASP A 71 -8.89 -15.53 -14.58
CA ASP A 71 -9.72 -15.55 -15.77
C ASP A 71 -10.53 -14.25 -15.93
N SER A 72 -11.44 -14.22 -16.91
CA SER A 72 -12.40 -13.14 -17.09
C SER A 72 -13.37 -13.04 -15.89
N PHE A 73 -13.51 -11.82 -15.36
CA PHE A 73 -14.50 -11.50 -14.34
C PHE A 73 -15.49 -10.46 -14.82
N SER A 74 -16.67 -10.50 -14.22
CA SER A 74 -17.67 -9.44 -14.42
C SER A 74 -17.20 -8.14 -13.78
N GLU A 75 -17.53 -7.01 -14.40
CA GLU A 75 -17.33 -5.67 -13.83
C GLU A 75 -17.90 -5.53 -12.40
N ARG A 76 -19.02 -6.19 -12.09
CA ARG A 76 -19.58 -6.22 -10.72
C ARG A 76 -18.67 -6.88 -9.70
N ALA A 77 -17.90 -7.88 -10.10
CA ALA A 77 -16.93 -8.53 -9.22
C ALA A 77 -15.75 -7.58 -8.94
N PHE A 78 -15.31 -6.83 -9.94
CA PHE A 78 -14.32 -5.76 -9.78
C PHE A 78 -14.79 -4.70 -8.78
N GLU A 79 -15.99 -4.14 -9.00
CA GLU A 79 -16.58 -3.14 -8.11
C GLU A 79 -16.70 -3.66 -6.68
N TYR A 80 -17.01 -4.94 -6.52
CA TYR A 80 -17.04 -5.58 -5.20
C TYR A 80 -15.65 -5.63 -4.55
N PHE A 81 -14.60 -6.04 -5.26
CA PHE A 81 -13.25 -6.07 -4.68
C PHE A 81 -12.71 -4.67 -4.40
N TYR A 82 -12.93 -3.72 -5.31
CA TYR A 82 -12.37 -2.38 -5.23
C TYR A 82 -13.10 -1.51 -4.21
N SER A 83 -14.43 -1.46 -4.27
CA SER A 83 -15.26 -0.55 -3.47
C SER A 83 -16.09 -1.25 -2.39
N GLY A 84 -16.54 -2.49 -2.65
CA GLY A 84 -17.40 -3.24 -1.73
C GLY A 84 -16.66 -3.94 -0.59
N MET A 85 -15.39 -4.30 -0.81
CA MET A 85 -14.57 -5.04 0.14
C MET A 85 -13.67 -4.08 0.92
N SER A 86 -13.78 -4.13 2.25
CA SER A 86 -12.89 -3.36 3.12
C SER A 86 -11.43 -3.74 2.89
N GLN A 87 -10.53 -2.78 3.06
CA GLN A 87 -9.09 -3.01 2.89
C GLN A 87 -8.58 -4.18 3.75
N SER A 88 -9.00 -4.27 5.02
CA SER A 88 -8.62 -5.37 5.90
C SER A 88 -9.11 -6.74 5.42
N HIS A 89 -10.24 -6.80 4.70
CA HIS A 89 -10.70 -8.04 4.06
C HIS A 89 -9.88 -8.38 2.82
N ARG A 90 -9.52 -7.38 1.99
CA ARG A 90 -8.61 -7.58 0.85
C ARG A 90 -7.25 -8.12 1.31
N GLU A 91 -6.66 -7.51 2.34
CA GLU A 91 -5.41 -7.97 2.95
C GLU A 91 -5.52 -9.41 3.47
N ARG A 92 -6.60 -9.74 4.19
CA ARG A 92 -6.81 -11.10 4.71
C ARG A 92 -6.95 -12.13 3.59
N LEU A 93 -7.66 -11.77 2.51
CA LEU A 93 -7.79 -12.63 1.34
C LEU A 93 -6.40 -12.89 0.72
N LEU A 94 -5.60 -11.84 0.50
CA LEU A 94 -4.26 -11.97 -0.07
C LEU A 94 -3.32 -12.80 0.83
N VAL A 95 -3.43 -12.70 2.15
CA VAL A 95 -2.70 -13.57 3.09
C VAL A 95 -3.12 -15.03 2.95
N ASN A 96 -4.43 -15.28 2.94
CA ASN A 96 -4.97 -16.64 2.81
C ASN A 96 -4.64 -17.28 1.44
N CYS A 97 -4.42 -16.46 0.41
CA CYS A 97 -3.95 -16.88 -0.90
C CYS A 97 -2.43 -16.98 -1.00
N GLU A 98 -1.69 -16.77 0.09
CA GLU A 98 -0.22 -16.80 0.15
C GLU A 98 0.46 -15.76 -0.77
N ILE A 99 -0.26 -14.71 -1.16
CA ILE A 99 0.26 -13.59 -1.97
C ILE A 99 0.89 -12.53 -1.05
N LEU A 100 0.29 -12.31 0.12
CA LEU A 100 0.75 -11.34 1.12
C LEU A 100 1.27 -12.07 2.37
N SER A 101 2.46 -11.73 2.84
CA SER A 101 2.94 -12.27 4.12
C SER A 101 2.22 -11.61 5.31
N ASN A 102 2.10 -12.34 6.42
CA ASN A 102 1.60 -11.78 7.69
C ASN A 102 2.43 -10.56 8.15
N GLN A 103 3.73 -10.54 7.86
CA GLN A 103 4.60 -9.41 8.18
C GLN A 103 4.22 -8.17 7.35
N THR A 104 3.99 -8.35 6.05
CA THR A 104 3.54 -7.25 5.16
C THR A 104 2.16 -6.74 5.59
N GLN A 105 1.23 -7.62 5.95
CA GLN A 105 -0.06 -7.22 6.53
C GLN A 105 0.11 -6.41 7.82
N GLY A 106 1.02 -6.82 8.71
CA GLY A 106 1.32 -6.08 9.94
C GLY A 106 1.81 -4.66 9.67
N ARG A 107 2.68 -4.47 8.68
CA ARG A 107 3.17 -3.14 8.25
C ARG A 107 2.05 -2.26 7.71
N ILE A 108 1.18 -2.82 6.87
CA ILE A 108 -0.01 -2.11 6.38
C ILE A 108 -0.89 -1.69 7.56
N SER A 109 -1.10 -2.57 8.54
CA SER A 109 -1.89 -2.26 9.74
C SER A 109 -1.25 -1.14 10.58
N ASN A 110 0.07 -1.13 10.73
CA ASN A 110 0.78 -0.06 11.45
C ASN A 110 0.58 1.30 10.76
N PHE A 111 0.74 1.35 9.44
CA PHE A 111 0.53 2.57 8.66
C PHE A 111 -0.93 3.01 8.65
N LYS A 112 -1.89 2.07 8.61
CA LYS A 112 -3.32 2.34 8.74
C LYS A 112 -3.66 3.00 10.07
N GLY A 113 -2.97 2.64 11.15
CA GLY A 113 -3.03 3.33 12.43
C GLY A 113 -2.72 4.83 12.28
N LEU A 114 -1.56 5.15 11.70
CA LEU A 114 -1.16 6.53 11.42
C LEU A 114 -2.18 7.28 10.56
N ARG A 115 -2.65 6.67 9.47
CA ARG A 115 -3.68 7.30 8.61
C ARG A 115 -4.94 7.61 9.40
N ASN A 116 -5.38 6.71 10.28
CA ASN A 116 -6.58 6.93 11.09
C ASN A 116 -6.37 8.04 12.12
N ASP A 117 -5.19 8.12 12.72
CA ASP A 117 -4.83 9.20 13.64
C ASP A 117 -4.87 10.57 12.91
N VAL A 118 -4.45 10.62 11.65
CA VAL A 118 -4.57 11.82 10.80
C VAL A 118 -6.03 12.12 10.43
N ALA A 119 -6.76 11.12 9.92
CA ALA A 119 -8.11 11.30 9.38
C ALA A 119 -9.17 11.64 10.44
N HIS A 120 -9.02 11.14 11.67
CA HIS A 120 -10.00 11.37 12.75
C HIS A 120 -9.76 12.66 13.54
N GLY A 121 -8.90 13.56 13.05
CA GLY A 121 -8.67 14.87 13.67
C GLY A 121 -7.78 14.82 14.91
N THR A 122 -7.23 13.65 15.24
CA THR A 122 -6.24 13.48 16.31
C THR A 122 -4.84 13.97 15.91
N PHE A 123 -4.65 14.46 14.68
CA PHE A 123 -3.37 15.02 14.20
C PHE A 123 -2.82 16.15 15.09
N MET A 124 -3.66 16.97 15.72
CA MET A 124 -3.22 18.00 16.69
C MET A 124 -2.63 17.40 17.98
N GLN A 125 -2.78 16.09 18.18
CA GLN A 125 -2.21 15.33 19.29
C GLN A 125 -1.10 14.38 18.85
N ILE A 126 -0.84 14.25 17.54
CA ILE A 126 0.25 13.42 17.02
C ILE A 126 1.56 14.10 17.38
N GLY A 127 2.33 13.47 18.25
CA GLY A 127 3.74 13.78 18.40
C GLY A 127 4.48 13.13 17.25
N TRP A 128 4.70 13.83 16.16
CA TRP A 128 5.26 13.29 14.92
C TRP A 128 6.55 12.46 15.09
N HIS A 129 7.37 12.77 16.11
CA HIS A 129 8.49 11.92 16.52
C HIS A 129 8.09 10.82 17.51
N ARG A 130 7.34 11.17 18.55
CA ARG A 130 6.92 10.25 19.62
C ARG A 130 6.07 9.08 19.11
N ASP A 131 5.29 9.30 18.05
CA ASP A 131 4.34 8.35 17.50
C ASP A 131 4.91 7.56 16.32
N ASP A 132 6.24 7.58 16.15
CA ASP A 132 7.01 6.82 15.17
C ASP A 132 6.56 7.06 13.72
N VAL A 133 6.18 8.30 13.37
CA VAL A 133 5.66 8.62 12.03
C VAL A 133 6.65 8.23 10.92
N PRO A 134 7.95 8.56 10.99
CA PRO A 134 8.90 8.16 9.95
C PRO A 134 9.00 6.64 9.77
N LYS A 135 8.96 5.88 10.86
CA LYS A 135 8.97 4.42 10.80
C LYS A 135 7.72 3.87 10.13
N LYS A 136 6.54 4.41 10.45
CA LYS A 136 5.27 3.98 9.86
C LYS A 136 5.17 4.36 8.37
N MET A 137 5.75 5.49 7.97
CA MET A 137 5.90 5.88 6.57
C MET A 137 6.85 4.93 5.83
N ASN A 138 8.01 4.63 6.40
CA ASN A 138 8.96 3.66 5.84
C ASN A 138 8.34 2.25 5.71
N ASP A 139 7.56 1.81 6.70
CA ASP A 139 6.78 0.57 6.62
C ASP A 139 5.82 0.59 5.41
N ALA A 140 5.21 1.72 5.09
CA ALA A 140 4.31 1.89 3.94
C ALA A 140 5.06 1.81 2.60
N PHE A 141 6.19 2.52 2.47
CA PHE A 141 6.99 2.47 1.24
C PHE A 141 7.66 1.11 1.03
N GLU A 142 8.08 0.42 2.09
CA GLU A 142 8.53 -0.97 1.97
C GLU A 142 7.42 -1.90 1.44
N VAL A 143 6.15 -1.63 1.77
CA VAL A 143 5.01 -2.37 1.21
C VAL A 143 4.81 -2.01 -0.26
N LEU A 144 4.79 -0.71 -0.59
CA LEU A 144 4.61 -0.23 -1.97
C LEU A 144 5.70 -0.78 -2.91
N ASN A 145 6.97 -0.73 -2.49
CA ASN A 145 8.10 -1.23 -3.27
C ASN A 145 8.02 -2.75 -3.48
N LYS A 146 7.54 -3.50 -2.49
CA LYS A 146 7.29 -4.95 -2.65
C LYS A 146 6.16 -5.22 -3.65
N PHE A 147 5.10 -4.42 -3.62
CA PHE A 147 4.00 -4.55 -4.57
C PHE A 147 4.46 -4.20 -5.99
N GLU A 148 5.19 -3.11 -6.18
CA GLU A 148 5.76 -2.75 -7.48
C GLU A 148 6.63 -3.88 -8.06
N ARG A 149 7.47 -4.50 -7.22
CA ARG A 149 8.29 -5.66 -7.61
C ARG A 149 7.43 -6.86 -8.03
N ALA A 150 6.37 -7.16 -7.29
CA ALA A 150 5.46 -8.26 -7.64
C ALA A 150 4.74 -8.05 -8.99
N PHE A 151 4.51 -6.79 -9.40
CA PHE A 151 3.93 -6.48 -10.71
C PHE A 151 4.97 -6.40 -11.85
N THR A 152 6.24 -6.10 -11.56
CA THR A 152 7.31 -5.97 -12.57
C THR A 152 7.98 -7.30 -12.88
N ASP A 153 8.00 -8.24 -11.94
CA ASP A 153 8.72 -9.50 -12.05
C ASP A 153 7.80 -10.70 -11.81
N ARG A 154 7.31 -11.31 -12.91
CA ARG A 154 6.51 -12.53 -12.87
C ARG A 154 7.29 -13.73 -12.29
N GLU A 155 8.63 -13.70 -12.28
CA GLU A 155 9.49 -14.76 -11.75
C GLU A 155 9.73 -14.59 -10.22
N PHE A 156 9.67 -13.38 -9.67
CA PHE A 156 9.76 -13.13 -8.22
C PHE A 156 8.55 -13.66 -7.42
N ILE A 157 7.45 -13.99 -8.12
CA ILE A 157 6.29 -14.68 -7.55
C ILE A 157 6.71 -16.03 -6.98
N GLU A 158 7.65 -16.76 -7.62
CA GLU A 158 8.17 -18.04 -7.12
C GLU A 158 9.02 -17.87 -5.84
N GLU A 159 9.63 -16.69 -5.63
CA GLU A 159 10.41 -16.39 -4.43
C GLU A 159 9.55 -15.99 -3.22
N ILE A 160 8.38 -15.36 -3.46
CA ILE A 160 7.33 -15.19 -2.44
C ILE A 160 6.65 -16.54 -2.16
N TYR A 161 6.57 -17.41 -3.19
CA TYR A 161 6.15 -18.81 -3.11
C TYR A 161 7.21 -19.73 -2.49
N GLN A 162 7.79 -19.38 -1.34
CA GLN A 162 8.46 -20.37 -0.49
C GLN A 162 7.44 -21.09 0.41
N GLY A 163 6.46 -21.72 -0.23
CA GLY A 163 5.86 -22.93 0.33
C GLY A 163 6.96 -23.98 0.37
N ASN A 164 7.34 -24.40 1.58
CA ASN A 164 8.40 -25.37 1.85
C ASN A 164 8.57 -26.43 0.75
N ASN A 165 9.59 -26.26 -0.08
CA ASN A 165 10.28 -27.40 -0.69
C ASN A 165 11.00 -28.14 0.44
N LYS A 166 10.27 -29.02 1.12
CA LYS A 166 10.86 -30.13 1.88
C LYS A 166 10.23 -31.42 1.39
N ILE A 167 11.10 -32.19 0.73
CA ILE A 167 11.04 -33.64 0.52
C ILE A 167 10.62 -34.33 1.83
#